data_AF-A0A7R9HVI2-F1
#
_entry.id   AF-A0A7R9HVI2-F1
#
_cell.length_a   1.000
_cell.length_b   1.000
_cell.length_c   1.000
_cell.angle_alpha   90.00
_cell.angle_beta   90.00
_cell.angle_gamma   90.00
#
_symmetry.space_group_name_H-M   'P 1'
#
loop_
_entity.id
_entity.type
_entity.pdbx_description
1 polymer ?
#
loop_
_entity_poly.entity_id
_entity_poly.type
_entity_poly.pdbx_seq_one_letter_code
_entity_poly.pdbx_strand_id
1 'polypeptide(L)'
;MTPLYTNKNGYLGINAIFYFICANSLNKLLLRKELCNWSKGIHIRYNLSHLEKWVRDHLTQVTNVLDTLQPIMQAAHLLQANKQTENDAKHICDTCDKLSMAQV
;
A
#
# COMPACT_ATOMS: atom_id res chain seq x y z
N MET A 1 10.48 -6.45 -30.24
CA MET A 1 9.21 -6.01 -29.64
C MET A 1 9.55 -5.25 -28.37
N THR A 2 9.64 -3.92 -28.42
CA THR A 2 9.93 -3.10 -27.24
C THR A 2 8.74 -3.18 -26.28
N PRO A 3 8.95 -3.45 -24.98
CA PRO A 3 7.86 -3.48 -24.01
C PRO A 3 7.12 -2.14 -23.99
N LEU A 4 5.78 -2.14 -23.97
CA LEU A 4 4.92 -0.95 -23.94
C LEU A 4 5.25 0.04 -22.80
N TYR A 5 6.03 -0.41 -21.82
CA TYR A 5 6.45 0.35 -20.64
C TYR A 5 7.64 1.26 -20.90
N THR A 6 8.37 1.19 -22.03
CA THR A 6 9.60 2.00 -22.24
C THR A 6 9.36 3.45 -22.69
N ASN A 7 8.10 3.86 -22.89
CA ASN A 7 7.73 5.25 -23.20
C ASN A 7 7.22 5.95 -21.93
N LYS A 8 7.55 7.23 -21.72
CA LYS A 8 7.00 8.11 -20.66
C LYS A 8 5.49 7.93 -20.45
N ASN A 9 4.72 7.73 -21.52
CA ASN A 9 3.27 7.50 -21.44
C ASN A 9 2.90 6.14 -20.82
N GLY A 10 3.69 5.09 -21.05
CA GLY A 10 3.52 3.78 -20.42
C GLY A 10 3.84 3.79 -18.93
N TYR A 11 4.85 4.59 -18.53
CA TYR A 11 5.19 4.80 -17.11
C TYR A 11 4.13 5.60 -16.34
N LEU A 12 3.47 6.57 -16.98
CA LEU A 12 2.33 7.28 -16.38
C LEU A 12 1.13 6.33 -16.16
N GLY A 13 0.88 5.44 -17.12
CA GLY A 13 -0.21 4.46 -17.03
C GLY A 13 -0.03 3.48 -15.86
N ILE A 14 1.18 2.98 -15.64
CA ILE A 14 1.42 2.02 -14.54
C ILE A 14 1.30 2.68 -13.16
N ASN A 15 1.78 3.91 -13.00
CA ASN A 15 1.62 4.66 -11.75
C ASN A 15 0.14 4.92 -11.43
N ALA A 16 -0.66 5.28 -12.44
CA ALA A 16 -2.09 5.48 -12.27
C ALA A 16 -2.81 4.21 -11.82
N ILE A 17 -2.41 3.04 -12.34
CA ILE A 17 -2.96 1.75 -11.95
C ILE A 17 -2.64 1.43 -10.48
N PHE A 18 -1.38 1.60 -10.06
CA PHE A 18 -0.99 1.31 -8.68
C PHE A 18 -1.62 2.28 -7.68
N TYR A 19 -1.70 3.56 -8.05
CA TYR A 19 -2.45 4.56 -7.29
C TYR A 19 -3.92 4.16 -7.13
N PHE A 20 -4.58 3.74 -8.23
CA PHE A 20 -5.97 3.27 -8.18
C PHE A 20 -6.14 2.05 -7.27
N ILE A 21 -5.24 1.07 -7.34
CA ILE A 21 -5.23 -0.10 -6.47
C ILE A 21 -5.12 0.33 -5.00
N CYS A 22 -4.18 1.21 -4.67
CA CYS A 22 -3.99 1.73 -3.32
C CYS A 22 -5.25 2.47 -2.84
N ALA A 23 -5.70 3.48 -3.58
CA ALA A 23 -6.82 4.33 -3.20
C ALA A 23 -8.11 3.53 -3.04
N ASN A 24 -8.43 2.65 -4.00
CA ASN A 24 -9.64 1.82 -3.92
C ASN A 24 -9.58 0.83 -2.74
N SER A 25 -8.43 0.22 -2.48
CA SER A 25 -8.26 -0.72 -1.35
C SER A 25 -8.37 0.00 -0.01
N LEU A 26 -7.71 1.15 0.13
CA LEU A 26 -7.74 1.97 1.33
C LEU A 26 -9.14 2.52 1.60
N ASN A 27 -9.82 3.07 0.59
CA ASN A 27 -11.20 3.56 0.74
C ASN A 27 -12.15 2.44 1.15
N LYS A 28 -12.02 1.24 0.59
CA LYS A 28 -12.84 0.10 1.02
C LYS A 28 -12.57 -0.26 2.48
N LEU A 29 -11.32 -0.22 2.93
CA LEU A 29 -10.97 -0.47 4.32
C LEU A 29 -11.58 0.58 5.25
N LEU A 30 -11.41 1.87 4.93
CA LEU A 30 -11.92 2.99 5.74
C LEU A 30 -13.45 3.04 5.82
N LEU A 31 -14.16 2.60 4.77
CA LEU A 31 -15.62 2.63 4.71
C LEU A 31 -16.30 1.37 5.27
N ARG A 32 -15.53 0.32 5.63
CA ARG A 32 -16.10 -0.99 6.00
C ARG A 32 -15.39 -1.59 7.22
N LYS A 33 -15.99 -1.41 8.41
CA LYS A 33 -15.43 -1.84 9.70
C LYS A 33 -15.06 -3.33 9.77
N GLU A 34 -15.80 -4.19 9.08
CA GLU A 34 -15.56 -5.64 9.06
C GLU A 34 -14.26 -6.01 8.34
N LEU A 35 -13.70 -5.11 7.53
CA LEU A 35 -12.40 -5.28 6.89
C LEU A 35 -11.24 -4.86 7.81
N CYS A 36 -11.51 -4.09 8.87
CA CYS A 36 -10.51 -3.58 9.79
C CYS A 36 -10.17 -4.59 10.90
N ASN A 37 -9.55 -5.71 10.52
CA ASN A 37 -9.10 -6.72 11.47
C ASN A 37 -7.71 -7.29 11.12
N TRP A 38 -7.09 -7.93 12.10
CA TRP A 38 -5.73 -8.45 12.01
C TRP A 38 -5.53 -9.42 10.83
N SER A 39 -6.46 -10.34 10.60
CA SER A 39 -6.38 -11.32 9.50
C SER A 39 -6.44 -10.64 8.13
N LYS A 40 -7.27 -9.60 7.97
CA LYS A 40 -7.30 -8.80 6.74
C LYS A 40 -5.98 -8.08 6.51
N GLY A 41 -5.33 -7.60 7.57
CA GLY A 41 -3.96 -7.07 7.48
C GLY A 41 -2.97 -8.07 6.86
N ILE A 42 -3.01 -9.34 7.26
CA ILE A 42 -2.15 -10.39 6.68
C ILE A 42 -2.43 -10.58 5.20
N HIS A 43 -3.71 -10.70 4.82
CA HIS A 43 -4.08 -10.89 3.42
C HIS A 43 -3.67 -9.70 2.55
N ILE A 44 -3.81 -8.47 3.04
CA ILE A 44 -3.37 -7.26 2.33
C ILE A 44 -1.85 -7.29 2.15
N ARG A 45 -1.08 -7.58 3.20
CA ARG A 45 0.39 -7.69 3.11
C ARG A 45 0.85 -8.77 2.13
N TYR A 46 0.16 -9.91 2.10
CA TYR A 46 0.43 -10.97 1.13
C TYR A 46 0.16 -10.50 -0.31
N ASN A 47 -0.96 -9.85 -0.57
CA ASN A 47 -1.25 -9.32 -1.91
C ASN A 47 -0.22 -8.26 -2.34
N LEU A 48 0.20 -7.39 -1.42
CA LEU A 48 1.22 -6.38 -1.68
C LEU A 48 2.57 -7.01 -2.02
N SER A 49 2.99 -8.09 -1.35
CA SER A 49 4.26 -8.77 -1.68
C SER A 49 4.26 -9.39 -3.08
N HIS A 50 3.10 -9.87 -3.55
CA HIS A 50 2.93 -10.32 -4.95
C HIS A 50 3.02 -9.17 -5.93
N LEU A 51 2.41 -8.01 -5.63
CA LEU A 51 2.54 -6.82 -6.46
C LEU A 51 3.99 -6.33 -6.53
N GLU A 52 4.68 -6.27 -5.39
CA GLU A 52 6.10 -5.91 -5.33
C GLU A 52 6.96 -6.87 -6.15
N LYS A 53 6.71 -8.18 -6.04
CA LYS A 53 7.40 -9.19 -6.85
C LYS A 53 7.13 -8.96 -8.34
N TRP A 54 5.88 -8.75 -8.71
CA TRP A 54 5.52 -8.49 -10.10
C TRP A 54 6.22 -7.24 -10.65
N VAL A 55 6.29 -6.15 -9.88
CA VAL A 55 7.03 -4.94 -10.25
C VAL A 55 8.52 -5.25 -10.46
N ARG A 56 9.15 -5.96 -9.53
CA ARG A 56 10.58 -6.35 -9.68
C ARG A 56 10.82 -7.19 -10.93
N ASP A 57 9.92 -8.11 -11.24
CA ASP A 57 10.06 -9.05 -12.35
C ASP A 57 9.78 -8.39 -13.72
N HIS A 58 8.98 -7.32 -13.79
CA HIS A 58 8.48 -6.75 -15.06
C HIS A 58 8.81 -5.28 -15.29
N LEU A 59 9.09 -4.50 -14.25
CA LEU A 59 9.27 -3.04 -14.32
C LEU A 59 10.67 -2.62 -13.88
N THR A 60 11.70 -3.19 -14.52
CA THR A 60 13.12 -2.96 -14.18
C THR A 60 13.59 -1.51 -14.25
N GLN A 61 12.84 -0.63 -14.94
CA GLN A 61 13.15 0.81 -15.06
C GLN A 61 12.21 1.73 -14.25
N VAL A 62 11.24 1.17 -13.49
CA VAL A 62 10.29 1.95 -12.69
C VAL A 62 10.54 1.72 -11.21
N THR A 63 11.43 2.52 -10.65
CA THR A 63 11.88 2.30 -9.27
C THR A 63 10.87 2.78 -8.22
N ASN A 64 9.96 3.69 -8.56
CA ASN A 64 9.17 4.43 -7.57
C ASN A 64 7.66 4.12 -7.60
N VAL A 65 7.20 3.18 -8.44
CA VAL A 65 5.76 2.86 -8.51
C VAL A 65 5.24 2.27 -7.20
N LEU A 66 6.09 1.57 -6.44
CA LEU A 66 5.73 0.99 -5.15
C LEU A 66 5.46 2.05 -4.08
N ASP A 67 6.01 3.26 -4.22
CA ASP A 67 5.75 4.36 -3.29
C ASP A 67 4.27 4.76 -3.29
N THR A 68 3.57 4.54 -4.40
CA THR A 68 2.12 4.78 -4.51
C THR A 68 1.28 3.84 -3.65
N LEU A 69 1.85 2.71 -3.20
CA LEU A 69 1.19 1.73 -2.33
C LEU A 69 1.43 1.98 -0.84
N GLN A 70 2.27 2.95 -0.47
CA GLN A 70 2.63 3.20 0.93
C GLN A 70 1.42 3.40 1.87
N PRO A 71 0.36 4.13 1.49
CA PRO A 71 -0.81 4.28 2.37
C PRO A 71 -1.47 2.94 2.72
N ILE A 72 -1.69 2.05 1.76
CA ILE A 72 -2.30 0.74 2.03
C ILE A 72 -1.32 -0.21 2.76
N MET A 73 -0.01 -0.08 2.53
CA MET A 73 1.02 -0.81 3.29
C MET A 73 0.98 -0.43 4.77
N GLN A 74 0.94 0.87 5.08
CA GLN A 74 0.86 1.36 6.45
C GLN A 74 -0.47 1.01 7.10
N ALA A 75 -1.59 1.09 6.38
CA ALA A 75 -2.88 0.64 6.90
C ALA A 75 -2.85 -0.86 7.26
N ALA A 76 -2.25 -1.70 6.42
CA ALA A 76 -2.10 -3.13 6.72
C ALA A 76 -1.18 -3.39 7.93
N HIS A 77 -0.14 -2.59 8.10
CA HIS A 77 0.71 -2.60 9.29
C HIS A 77 -0.09 -2.21 10.54
N LEU A 78 -0.87 -1.13 10.48
CA LEU A 78 -1.72 -0.65 11.57
C LEU A 78 -2.73 -1.73 12.02
N LEU A 79 -3.33 -2.47 11.08
CA LEU A 79 -4.22 -3.60 11.41
C LEU A 79 -3.53 -4.70 12.23
N GLN A 80 -2.21 -4.85 12.09
CA GLN A 80 -1.39 -5.87 12.76
C GLN A 80 -0.58 -5.35 13.96
N ALA A 81 -0.47 -4.04 14.13
CA ALA A 81 0.28 -3.42 15.22
C ALA A 81 -0.36 -3.71 16.59
N ASN A 82 0.49 -3.81 17.62
CA ASN A 82 0.04 -3.73 19.01
C ASN A 82 -0.52 -2.33 19.30
N LYS A 83 -1.50 -2.23 20.21
CA LYS A 83 -2.24 -0.99 20.52
C LYS A 83 -2.53 -0.88 22.02
N GLN A 84 -1.65 -1.42 22.86
CA GLN A 84 -1.89 -1.56 24.29
C GLN A 84 -1.24 -0.46 25.13
N THR A 85 -0.12 0.10 24.66
CA THR A 85 0.70 1.04 25.42
C THR A 85 0.88 2.38 24.70
N GLU A 86 1.27 3.42 25.44
CA GLU A 86 1.66 4.70 24.84
C GLU A 86 2.86 4.55 23.88
N ASN A 87 3.77 3.61 24.17
CA ASN A 87 4.88 3.31 23.29
C ASN A 87 4.40 2.68 21.97
N ASP A 88 3.37 1.83 22.00
CA ASP A 88 2.73 1.31 20.79
C ASP A 88 2.08 2.44 19.98
N ALA A 89 1.38 3.36 20.65
CA ALA A 89 0.76 4.52 20.01
C ALA A 89 1.82 5.42 19.35
N LYS A 90 2.94 5.68 20.04
CA LYS A 90 4.07 6.44 19.49
C LYS A 90 4.66 5.75 18.26
N HIS A 91 4.91 4.44 18.35
CA HIS A 91 5.42 3.66 17.23
C HIS A 91 4.47 3.70 16.01
N ILE A 92 3.15 3.66 16.24
CA ILE A 92 2.16 3.80 15.17
C ILE A 92 2.27 5.19 14.51
N CYS A 93 2.35 6.26 15.29
CA CYS A 93 2.51 7.63 14.77
C CYS A 93 3.80 7.79 13.95
N ASP A 94 4.90 7.19 14.40
CA ASP A 94 6.20 7.26 13.72
C ASP A 94 6.22 6.45 12.40
N THR A 95 5.40 5.39 12.31
CA THR A 95 5.38 4.47 11.14
C THR A 95 4.27 4.75 10.14
N CYS A 96 3.21 5.48 10.52
CA CYS A 96 2.06 5.78 9.68
C CYS A 96 2.11 7.18 9.05
N ASP A 97 3.26 7.59 8.52
CA ASP A 97 3.50 8.95 7.98
C ASP A 97 2.85 9.22 6.59
N LYS A 98 2.27 8.21 5.95
CA LYS A 98 1.52 8.30 4.68
C LYS A 98 0.02 8.17 4.87
N LEU A 99 -0.46 8.12 6.11
CA LEU A 99 -1.87 8.19 6.48
C LEU A 99 -2.14 9.53 7.17
N SER A 100 -3.30 10.13 6.89
CA SER A 100 -3.77 11.27 7.68
C SER A 100 -4.29 10.80 9.04
N MET A 101 -4.34 11.71 10.02
CA MET A 101 -4.88 11.39 11.36
C MET A 101 -6.31 10.86 11.34
N ALA A 102 -7.12 11.23 10.34
CA ALA A 102 -8.50 10.71 10.21
C ALA A 102 -8.54 9.28 9.65
N GLN A 103 -7.42 8.77 9.13
CA GLN A 103 -7.31 7.42 8.55
C GLN A 103 -6.61 6.42 9.48
N VAL A 104 -5.98 6.90 10.56
CA VAL A 104 -5.38 6.10 11.65
C VAL A 104 -6.43 5.83 12.71
#